data_AF-A0A9P9FX31-F1
#
_entry.id   AF-A0A9P9FX31-F1
#
_cell.length_a   1.000
_cell.length_b   1.000
_cell.length_c   1.000
_cell.angle_alpha   90.00
_cell.angle_beta   90.00
_cell.angle_gamma   90.00
#
_symmetry.space_group_name_H-M   'P 1'
#
loop_
_entity.id
_entity.type
_entity.pdbx_description
1 polymer ?
#
loop_
_entity_poly.entity_id
_entity_poly.type
_entity_poly.pdbx_seq_one_letter_code
_entity_poly.pdbx_strand_id
1 'polypeptide(L)'
;MVGFQRLALSLGLCLRAVAAFKIYNASDLEDRNVGDACVKAMSADIACHEHIHSFMQPRYRGSLHNVTLTDQICTGTCSASLRSWFNTVVDACADEDYGGGVPQRYGGYIWSGWNETCVKDPKTKNYCNDIISEFTELKDGEEMPRDELCHICYRRRLAIMQSSSYSIYDHFYQSQLEKVYKTCGGSGPTEMPPPPKVEKPEEYCLTNKYYTTKEGDTCDSIARANPGVAGVYLYMGNQELIGDCRDIPAGIKLCLPTTCPIYVVKPGDTCWSIERSLKVIEDTVEYYNSWINVDCTNLQKATDFYGKPICIGPFGAGSRSASSDAVAKTPLPFSSANGPQVVRMEPPEKAEVADGTTLKCGLWHVIKEGESCADICKAHEICKEDVMYEVNPTLSRNNDECTKSLVPGEALCVAPIDGWNTTYDSTGPAQEL
;
A
#
# COMPACT_ATOMS: atom_id res chain seq x y z
N MET A 1 56.40 61.54 -26.19
CA MET A 1 55.35 60.57 -26.60
C MET A 1 55.03 59.71 -25.41
N VAL A 2 53.91 59.99 -24.73
CA VAL A 2 53.44 59.25 -23.56
C VAL A 2 52.47 58.20 -24.08
N GLY A 3 52.84 56.92 -23.99
CA GLY A 3 52.02 55.80 -24.41
C GLY A 3 51.07 55.37 -23.29
N PHE A 4 49.77 55.52 -23.52
CA PHE A 4 48.71 54.98 -22.66
C PHE A 4 48.68 53.46 -22.76
N GLN A 5 48.93 52.75 -21.65
CA GLN A 5 48.69 51.31 -21.55
C GLN A 5 47.36 51.11 -20.80
N ARG A 6 46.32 50.70 -21.53
CA ARG A 6 44.99 50.40 -20.98
C ARG A 6 45.07 49.09 -20.19
N LEU A 7 44.86 49.17 -18.88
CA LEU A 7 44.58 48.00 -18.03
C LEU A 7 43.14 47.54 -18.30
N ALA A 8 42.96 46.36 -18.88
CA ALA A 8 41.67 45.70 -18.94
C ALA A 8 41.50 44.85 -17.68
N LEU A 9 40.61 45.27 -16.76
CA LEU A 9 40.15 44.40 -15.68
C LEU A 9 39.15 43.39 -16.25
N SER A 10 39.59 42.14 -16.40
CA SER A 10 38.71 41.00 -16.60
C SER A 10 38.03 40.65 -15.27
N LEU A 11 36.77 41.07 -15.09
CA LEU A 11 35.90 40.53 -14.04
C LEU A 11 35.62 39.05 -14.38
N GLY A 12 36.34 38.14 -13.73
CA GLY A 12 36.00 36.72 -13.73
C GLY A 12 34.70 36.50 -12.98
N LEU A 13 33.64 36.15 -13.69
CA LEU A 13 32.39 35.67 -13.10
C LEU A 13 32.70 34.31 -12.45
N CYS A 14 32.87 34.27 -11.12
CA CYS A 14 32.91 33.01 -10.38
C CYS A 14 31.52 32.35 -10.46
N LEU A 15 31.29 31.55 -11.51
CA LEU A 15 30.21 30.57 -11.57
C LEU A 15 30.52 29.52 -10.48
N ARG A 16 29.98 29.73 -9.27
CA ARG A 16 29.84 28.62 -8.33
C ARG A 16 28.97 27.57 -9.02
N ALA A 17 29.50 26.37 -9.20
CA ALA A 17 28.72 25.23 -9.66
C ALA A 17 27.50 25.11 -8.75
N VAL A 18 26.31 25.34 -9.31
CA VAL A 18 25.06 25.09 -8.59
C VAL A 18 24.98 23.56 -8.49
N ALA A 19 24.83 23.04 -7.28
CA ALA A 19 24.54 21.62 -7.10
C ALA A 19 23.32 21.29 -7.98
N ALA A 20 23.47 20.30 -8.85
CA ALA A 20 22.40 19.83 -9.72
C ALA A 20 22.07 18.41 -9.28
N PHE A 21 20.78 18.10 -9.19
CA PHE A 21 20.32 16.77 -8.85
C PHE A 21 19.22 16.33 -9.82
N LYS A 22 18.98 15.01 -9.85
CA LYS A 22 17.92 14.40 -10.66
C LYS A 22 16.92 13.74 -9.74
N ILE A 23 15.65 13.77 -10.15
CA ILE A 23 14.59 13.05 -9.46
C ILE A 23 14.55 11.59 -9.92
N TYR A 24 14.79 11.35 -11.21
CA TYR A 24 14.75 10.03 -11.82
C TYR A 24 16.03 9.76 -12.62
N ASN A 25 16.47 8.49 -12.64
CA ASN A 25 17.50 8.03 -13.57
C ASN A 25 16.83 7.58 -14.87
N ALA A 26 17.48 7.84 -16.01
CA ALA A 26 16.96 7.45 -17.32
C ALA A 26 16.80 5.93 -17.46
N SER A 27 17.77 5.15 -16.97
CA SER A 27 17.74 3.68 -16.98
C SER A 27 16.49 3.10 -16.32
N ASP A 28 16.07 3.68 -15.20
CA ASP A 28 14.92 3.19 -14.41
C ASP A 28 13.57 3.50 -15.11
N LEU A 29 13.59 4.39 -16.10
CA LEU A 29 12.43 4.81 -16.89
C LEU A 29 12.33 4.05 -18.23
N GLU A 30 13.46 3.63 -18.81
CA GLU A 30 13.48 2.84 -20.06
C GLU A 30 12.70 1.52 -19.91
N ASP A 31 12.73 0.90 -18.73
CA ASP A 31 11.98 -0.32 -18.42
C ASP A 31 10.46 -0.11 -18.28
N ARG A 32 9.98 1.15 -18.28
CA ARG A 32 8.57 1.52 -18.06
C ARG A 32 7.80 1.83 -19.34
N ASN A 33 8.39 1.59 -20.51
CA ASN A 33 7.75 1.78 -21.82
C ASN A 33 7.19 3.21 -22.04
N VAL A 34 7.84 4.23 -21.46
CA VAL A 34 7.52 5.65 -21.69
C VAL A 34 8.36 6.21 -22.82
N GLY A 35 7.83 7.19 -23.57
CA GLY A 35 8.54 7.78 -24.71
C GLY A 35 9.86 8.49 -24.35
N ASP A 36 10.83 8.50 -25.28
CA ASP A 36 12.15 9.13 -25.11
C ASP A 36 12.09 10.59 -24.65
N ALA A 37 11.10 11.35 -25.15
CA ALA A 37 10.88 12.73 -24.76
C ALA A 37 10.54 12.85 -23.27
N CYS A 38 9.70 11.95 -22.76
CA CYS A 38 9.35 11.88 -21.35
C CYS A 38 10.54 11.45 -20.49
N VAL A 39 11.29 10.40 -20.90
CA VAL A 39 12.52 9.96 -20.20
C VAL A 39 13.51 11.12 -20.06
N LYS A 40 13.75 11.86 -21.14
CA LYS A 40 14.65 13.01 -21.15
C LYS A 40 14.16 14.13 -20.23
N ALA A 41 12.85 14.39 -20.21
CA ALA A 41 12.27 15.41 -19.34
C ALA A 41 12.39 15.02 -17.85
N MET A 42 12.04 13.79 -17.49
CA MET A 42 12.03 13.32 -16.10
C MET A 42 13.45 13.22 -15.52
N SER A 43 14.42 12.82 -16.33
CA SER A 43 15.83 12.68 -15.94
C SER A 43 16.67 13.95 -16.10
N ALA A 44 16.04 15.09 -16.40
CA ALA A 44 16.71 16.38 -16.52
C ALA A 44 17.22 16.88 -15.15
N ASP A 45 18.35 17.59 -15.18
CA ASP A 45 18.97 18.17 -13.99
C ASP A 45 18.16 19.34 -13.42
N ILE A 46 18.04 19.37 -12.10
CA ILE A 46 17.44 20.47 -11.33
C ILE A 46 18.54 21.22 -10.59
N ALA A 47 18.75 22.48 -10.97
CA ALA A 47 19.77 23.36 -10.40
C ALA A 47 19.30 24.00 -9.09
N CYS A 48 19.35 23.24 -8.00
CA CYS A 48 18.97 23.65 -6.66
C CYS A 48 19.92 23.05 -5.60
N HIS A 49 19.99 23.69 -4.43
CA HIS A 49 20.71 23.12 -3.30
C HIS A 49 20.18 21.71 -2.93
N GLU A 50 21.07 20.76 -2.65
CA GLU A 50 20.76 19.34 -2.45
C GLU A 50 19.73 19.05 -1.34
N HIS A 51 19.67 19.92 -0.32
CA HIS A 51 18.70 19.81 0.78
C HIS A 51 17.25 19.72 0.30
N ILE A 52 16.96 20.31 -0.87
CA ILE A 52 15.62 20.30 -1.46
C ILE A 52 15.15 18.89 -1.86
N HIS A 53 16.05 17.91 -1.97
CA HIS A 53 15.70 16.51 -2.20
C HIS A 53 14.78 15.95 -1.11
N SER A 54 14.90 16.44 0.13
CA SER A 54 13.98 16.09 1.23
C SER A 54 12.53 16.58 1.02
N PHE A 55 12.29 17.36 -0.04
CA PHE A 55 10.97 17.95 -0.34
C PHE A 55 10.09 17.05 -1.22
N MET A 56 10.57 15.86 -1.60
CA MET A 56 9.85 14.88 -2.43
C MET A 56 8.60 14.26 -1.81
N GLN A 57 8.17 14.69 -0.62
CA GLN A 57 6.97 14.19 0.06
C GLN A 57 6.05 15.34 0.41
N PRO A 58 4.72 15.16 0.33
CA PRO A 58 3.78 16.19 0.78
C PRO A 58 3.87 16.28 2.31
N ARG A 59 4.39 17.40 2.82
CA ARG A 59 4.54 17.68 4.26
C ARG A 59 4.46 19.17 4.50
N TYR A 60 4.05 19.56 5.71
CA TYR A 60 4.14 20.94 6.16
C TYR A 60 5.62 21.38 6.18
N ARG A 61 5.95 22.45 5.44
CA ARG A 61 7.30 23.03 5.43
C ARG A 61 7.39 24.16 6.44
N GLY A 62 7.93 23.86 7.61
CA GLY A 62 8.23 24.83 8.67
C GLY A 62 9.53 25.61 8.43
N SER A 63 9.99 26.30 9.48
CA SER A 63 11.30 26.97 9.46
C SER A 63 12.42 25.93 9.36
N LEU A 64 13.48 26.27 8.63
CA LEU A 64 14.73 25.50 8.64
C LEU A 64 15.65 25.92 9.81
N HIS A 65 15.28 26.98 10.53
CA HIS A 65 16.06 27.62 11.60
C HIS A 65 17.51 27.91 11.19
N ASN A 66 17.74 28.13 9.89
CA ASN A 66 19.06 28.36 9.30
C ASN A 66 18.93 29.23 8.06
N VAL A 67 18.97 30.55 8.23
CA VAL A 67 18.80 31.54 7.17
C VAL A 67 19.82 31.35 6.04
N THR A 68 21.07 30.99 6.37
CA THR A 68 22.13 30.75 5.37
C THR A 68 21.77 29.60 4.44
N LEU A 69 21.26 28.49 4.99
CA LEU A 69 20.78 27.36 4.19
C LEU A 69 19.52 27.74 3.41
N THR A 70 18.57 28.44 4.04
CA THR A 70 17.35 28.90 3.38
C THR A 70 17.67 29.80 2.19
N ASP A 71 18.65 30.72 2.30
CA ASP A 71 19.09 31.57 1.19
C ASP A 71 19.75 30.78 0.04
N GLN A 72 20.46 29.68 0.34
CA GLN A 72 21.03 28.80 -0.68
C GLN A 72 19.95 28.02 -1.45
N ILE A 73 18.85 27.67 -0.79
CA ILE A 73 17.69 27.01 -1.41
C ILE A 73 16.85 28.04 -2.20
N CYS A 74 16.58 29.19 -1.60
CA CYS A 74 15.66 30.22 -2.08
C CYS A 74 16.29 31.17 -3.13
N THR A 75 16.96 30.58 -4.12
CA THR A 75 17.57 31.30 -5.22
C THR A 75 16.64 31.40 -6.42
N GLY A 76 16.80 32.46 -7.22
CA GLY A 76 16.08 32.62 -8.49
C GLY A 76 16.35 31.47 -9.45
N THR A 77 17.60 30.99 -9.51
CA THR A 77 18.03 29.83 -10.33
C THR A 77 17.25 28.57 -9.96
N CYS A 78 17.15 28.26 -8.67
CA CYS A 78 16.40 27.09 -8.22
C CYS A 78 14.92 27.19 -8.59
N SER A 79 14.28 28.34 -8.34
CA SER A 79 12.88 28.57 -8.70
C SER A 79 12.61 28.42 -10.21
N ALA A 80 13.56 28.85 -11.05
CA ALA A 80 13.46 28.77 -12.49
C ALA A 80 13.66 27.34 -12.98
N SER A 81 14.63 26.62 -12.42
CA SER A 81 14.93 25.24 -12.77
C SER A 81 13.79 24.28 -12.38
N LEU A 82 13.23 24.41 -11.17
CA LEU A 82 12.07 23.61 -10.73
C LEU A 82 10.86 23.82 -11.64
N ARG A 83 10.56 25.08 -11.94
CA ARG A 83 9.46 25.43 -12.86
C ARG A 83 9.67 24.87 -14.25
N SER A 84 10.88 25.01 -14.78
CA SER A 84 11.24 24.47 -16.10
C SER A 84 11.09 22.96 -16.12
N TRP A 85 11.64 22.26 -15.13
CA TRP A 85 11.55 20.81 -15.01
C TRP A 85 10.08 20.36 -14.97
N PHE A 86 9.29 20.94 -14.07
CA PHE A 86 7.89 20.54 -13.88
C PHE A 86 7.06 20.75 -15.15
N ASN A 87 7.13 21.93 -15.77
CA ASN A 87 6.38 22.20 -16.99
C ASN A 87 6.83 21.29 -18.14
N THR A 88 8.13 21.03 -18.28
CA THR A 88 8.64 20.14 -19.32
C THR A 88 8.16 18.72 -19.14
N VAL A 89 8.08 18.21 -17.90
CA VAL A 89 7.57 16.86 -17.63
C VAL A 89 6.06 16.79 -17.86
N VAL A 90 5.29 17.81 -17.44
CA VAL A 90 3.85 17.89 -17.72
C VAL A 90 3.58 17.82 -19.22
N ASP A 91 4.35 18.56 -20.02
CA ASP A 91 4.14 18.64 -21.46
C ASP A 91 4.65 17.39 -22.20
N ALA A 92 5.86 16.91 -21.86
CA ALA A 92 6.50 15.80 -22.56
C ALA A 92 5.92 14.41 -22.20
N CYS A 93 5.23 14.31 -21.06
CA CYS A 93 4.66 13.06 -20.56
C CYS A 93 3.13 13.09 -20.46
N ALA A 94 2.45 14.01 -21.14
CA ALA A 94 1.02 14.27 -20.95
C ALA A 94 0.12 13.04 -21.15
N ASP A 95 0.50 12.12 -22.03
CA ASP A 95 -0.26 10.93 -22.42
C ASP A 95 0.46 9.61 -22.07
N GLU A 96 1.47 9.68 -21.19
CA GLU A 96 2.32 8.53 -20.83
C GLU A 96 1.87 7.92 -19.49
N ASP A 97 1.59 6.62 -19.46
CA ASP A 97 1.40 5.86 -18.21
C ASP A 97 2.74 5.25 -17.76
N TYR A 98 3.26 5.74 -16.63
CA TYR A 98 4.50 5.23 -16.04
C TYR A 98 4.26 4.32 -14.82
N GLY A 99 3.00 3.96 -14.54
CA GLY A 99 2.62 3.04 -13.47
C GLY A 99 2.80 3.59 -12.05
N GLY A 100 2.97 4.91 -11.88
CA GLY A 100 3.27 5.56 -10.59
C GLY A 100 2.43 6.82 -10.27
N GLY A 101 1.43 7.13 -11.08
CA GLY A 101 0.63 8.37 -11.00
C GLY A 101 1.01 9.37 -12.09
N VAL A 102 1.14 10.66 -11.76
CA VAL A 102 1.61 11.68 -12.71
C VAL A 102 3.15 11.82 -12.70
N PRO A 103 3.84 11.82 -13.85
CA PRO A 103 5.31 11.85 -13.93
C PRO A 103 5.97 12.99 -13.13
N GLN A 104 5.33 14.15 -13.10
CA GLN A 104 5.76 15.35 -12.41
C GLN A 104 5.51 15.35 -10.90
N ARG A 105 4.97 14.26 -10.32
CA ARG A 105 4.51 14.20 -8.92
C ARG A 105 5.55 14.68 -7.91
N TYR A 106 6.74 14.09 -7.93
CA TYR A 106 7.79 14.44 -6.97
C TYR A 106 8.33 15.86 -7.19
N GLY A 107 8.50 16.29 -8.45
CA GLY A 107 8.89 17.68 -8.72
C GLY A 107 7.82 18.69 -8.31
N GLY A 108 6.54 18.32 -8.38
CA GLY A 108 5.43 19.10 -7.84
C GLY A 108 5.52 19.27 -6.33
N TYR A 109 5.82 18.21 -5.57
CA TYR A 109 6.06 18.30 -4.13
C TYR A 109 7.24 19.19 -3.78
N ILE A 110 8.36 19.04 -4.50
CA ILE A 110 9.55 19.87 -4.31
C ILE A 110 9.25 21.34 -4.59
N TRP A 111 8.57 21.63 -5.70
CA TRP A 111 8.25 23.00 -6.08
C TRP A 111 7.23 23.64 -5.13
N SER A 112 6.18 22.91 -4.71
CA SER A 112 5.27 23.38 -3.65
C SER A 112 6.06 23.71 -2.39
N GLY A 113 6.90 22.79 -1.93
CA GLY A 113 7.73 22.99 -0.74
C GLY A 113 8.68 24.19 -0.87
N TRP A 114 9.25 24.42 -2.05
CA TRP A 114 10.08 25.61 -2.31
C TRP A 114 9.27 26.91 -2.17
N ASN A 115 8.08 26.99 -2.78
CA ASN A 115 7.23 28.18 -2.69
C ASN A 115 6.85 28.48 -1.24
N GLU A 116 6.58 27.42 -0.48
CA GLU A 116 6.24 27.46 0.94
C GLU A 116 7.42 27.94 1.81
N THR A 117 8.63 27.43 1.57
CA THR A 117 9.84 27.78 2.33
C THR A 117 10.36 29.18 2.01
N CYS A 118 10.26 29.62 0.75
CA CYS A 118 10.96 30.80 0.26
C CYS A 118 10.15 32.10 0.34
N VAL A 119 8.95 32.06 0.91
CA VAL A 119 8.14 33.27 1.11
C VAL A 119 8.74 34.15 2.22
N LYS A 120 8.89 35.44 1.94
CA LYS A 120 9.41 36.45 2.87
C LYS A 120 8.33 37.48 3.23
N ASP A 121 8.41 38.00 4.45
CA ASP A 121 7.65 39.18 4.84
C ASP A 121 8.14 40.40 4.04
N PRO A 122 7.26 41.11 3.32
CA PRO A 122 7.67 42.28 2.54
C PRO A 122 8.23 43.41 3.40
N LYS A 123 7.87 43.49 4.69
CA LYS A 123 8.35 44.54 5.60
C LYS A 123 9.73 44.24 6.17
N THR A 124 9.87 43.13 6.90
CA THR A 124 11.11 42.77 7.60
C THR A 124 12.13 42.08 6.69
N LYS A 125 11.70 41.52 5.56
CA LYS A 125 12.48 40.64 4.67
C LYS A 125 12.91 39.31 5.30
N ASN A 126 12.41 38.99 6.50
CA ASN A 126 12.62 37.69 7.13
C ASN A 126 11.75 36.62 6.44
N TYR A 127 12.20 35.37 6.50
CA TYR A 127 11.41 34.24 5.99
C TYR A 127 10.14 34.08 6.81
N CYS A 128 9.03 33.89 6.13
CA CYS A 128 7.74 33.77 6.78
C CYS A 128 7.65 32.56 7.70
N ASN A 129 8.32 31.46 7.35
CA ASN A 129 8.38 30.29 8.22
C ASN A 129 9.13 30.57 9.53
N ASP A 130 10.19 31.38 9.50
CA ASP A 130 10.94 31.79 10.70
C ASP A 130 10.10 32.76 11.57
N ILE A 131 9.21 33.55 10.97
CA ILE A 131 8.28 34.39 11.74
C ILE A 131 7.17 33.55 12.36
N ILE A 132 6.59 32.62 11.60
CA ILE A 132 5.49 31.75 12.05
C ILE A 132 5.97 30.79 13.15
N SER A 133 7.25 30.37 13.14
CA SER A 133 7.79 29.52 14.20
C SER A 133 7.84 30.19 15.57
N GLU A 134 7.79 31.52 15.63
CA GLU A 134 7.77 32.29 16.87
C GLU A 134 6.35 32.64 17.34
N PHE A 135 5.32 32.14 16.64
CA PHE A 135 3.93 32.34 17.05
C PHE A 135 3.63 31.56 18.34
N THR A 136 2.61 32.01 19.05
CA THR A 136 2.20 31.45 20.32
C THR A 136 1.76 29.99 20.14
N GLU A 137 2.39 29.08 20.89
CA GLU A 137 1.94 27.68 20.96
C GLU A 137 0.58 27.62 21.67
N LEU A 138 -0.45 27.15 20.95
CA LEU A 138 -1.83 27.09 21.45
C LEU A 138 -2.09 25.77 22.18
N LYS A 139 -2.79 25.85 23.32
CA LYS A 139 -3.38 24.67 23.97
C LYS A 139 -4.75 24.35 23.38
N ASP A 140 -5.25 23.15 23.66
CA ASP A 140 -6.58 22.71 23.22
C ASP A 140 -7.66 23.72 23.64
N GLY A 141 -8.39 24.24 22.65
CA GLY A 141 -9.47 25.20 22.83
C GLY A 141 -9.04 26.68 22.88
N GLU A 142 -7.74 26.98 22.82
CA GLU A 142 -7.25 28.36 22.70
C GLU A 142 -7.26 28.84 21.25
N GLU A 143 -7.59 30.12 21.05
CA GLU A 143 -7.56 30.75 19.73
C GLU A 143 -6.23 31.47 19.48
N MET A 144 -5.72 31.39 18.25
CA MET A 144 -4.56 32.17 17.82
C MET A 144 -4.77 33.67 18.07
N PRO A 145 -3.79 34.38 18.67
CA PRO A 145 -3.81 35.83 18.79
C PRO A 145 -4.12 36.51 17.46
N ARG A 146 -4.94 37.58 17.50
CA ARG A 146 -5.42 38.25 16.28
C ARG A 146 -4.29 38.79 15.41
N ASP A 147 -3.23 39.28 16.00
CA ASP A 147 -2.05 39.80 15.32
C ASP A 147 -1.25 38.70 14.59
N GLU A 148 -1.15 37.50 15.16
CA GLU A 148 -0.56 36.32 14.53
C GLU A 148 -1.47 35.76 13.42
N LEU A 149 -2.76 35.59 13.71
CA LEU A 149 -3.78 35.15 12.75
C LEU A 149 -3.82 36.07 11.52
N CYS A 150 -3.76 37.38 11.76
CA CYS A 150 -3.79 38.40 10.71
C CYS A 150 -2.40 38.75 10.18
N HIS A 151 -1.35 38.06 10.61
CA HIS A 151 0.00 38.32 10.14
C HIS A 151 0.11 37.96 8.65
N ILE A 152 0.79 38.82 7.90
CA ILE A 152 0.91 38.67 6.43
C ILE A 152 1.55 37.33 6.03
N CYS A 153 2.49 36.84 6.84
CA CYS A 153 3.14 35.57 6.58
C CYS A 153 2.21 34.38 6.73
N TYR A 154 1.40 34.35 7.78
CA TYR A 154 0.44 33.26 7.99
C TYR A 154 -0.59 33.20 6.86
N ARG A 155 -1.16 34.37 6.50
CA ARG A 155 -2.07 34.48 5.37
C ARG A 155 -1.44 34.03 4.05
N ARG A 156 -0.22 34.49 3.74
CA ARG A 156 0.49 34.11 2.51
C ARG A 156 0.81 32.61 2.49
N ARG A 157 1.19 32.04 3.63
CA ARG A 157 1.51 30.63 3.78
C ARG A 157 0.31 29.76 3.41
N LEU A 158 -0.86 30.05 3.99
CA LEU A 158 -2.10 29.35 3.70
C LEU A 158 -2.51 29.50 2.22
N ALA A 159 -2.39 30.71 1.66
CA ALA A 159 -2.70 30.95 0.25
C ALA A 159 -1.74 30.24 -0.72
N ILE A 160 -0.46 30.10 -0.37
CA ILE A 160 0.52 29.33 -1.16
C ILE A 160 0.22 27.82 -1.11
N MET A 161 -0.22 27.31 0.04
CA MET A 161 -0.66 25.92 0.13
C MET A 161 -1.91 25.70 -0.74
N GLN A 162 -2.89 26.60 -0.63
CA GLN A 162 -4.14 26.54 -1.40
C GLN A 162 -3.88 26.56 -2.93
N SER A 163 -2.87 27.28 -3.39
CA SER A 163 -2.61 27.43 -4.83
C SER A 163 -1.95 26.20 -5.49
N SER A 164 -1.65 25.15 -4.74
CA SER A 164 -0.91 23.98 -5.21
C SER A 164 -1.61 22.68 -4.84
N SER A 165 -1.95 21.86 -5.84
CA SER A 165 -2.43 20.47 -5.68
C SER A 165 -1.36 19.52 -5.12
N TYR A 166 -0.12 19.99 -4.95
CA TYR A 166 1.00 19.23 -4.41
C TYR A 166 1.35 19.66 -2.97
N SER A 167 0.59 20.58 -2.38
CA SER A 167 0.73 20.91 -0.96
C SER A 167 -0.09 19.94 -0.09
N ILE A 168 -0.03 20.11 1.23
CA ILE A 168 -0.88 19.38 2.18
C ILE A 168 -2.18 20.13 2.51
N TYR A 169 -2.61 21.08 1.66
CA TYR A 169 -3.81 21.87 1.92
C TYR A 169 -5.06 20.99 1.99
N ASP A 170 -5.62 20.86 3.18
CA ASP A 170 -6.76 20.01 3.52
C ASP A 170 -7.89 20.86 4.15
N HIS A 171 -8.94 20.20 4.64
CA HIS A 171 -10.06 20.87 5.30
C HIS A 171 -9.65 21.68 6.54
N PHE A 172 -8.59 21.28 7.24
CA PHE A 172 -8.07 22.06 8.36
C PHE A 172 -7.49 23.38 7.84
N TYR A 173 -6.57 23.35 6.89
CA TYR A 173 -5.97 24.57 6.33
C TYR A 173 -6.99 25.44 5.57
N GLN A 174 -8.00 24.83 4.95
CA GLN A 174 -9.15 25.53 4.38
C GLN A 174 -9.88 26.36 5.43
N SER A 175 -10.26 25.73 6.55
CA SER A 175 -10.94 26.42 7.65
C SER A 175 -10.10 27.58 8.21
N GLN A 176 -8.76 27.42 8.28
CA GLN A 176 -7.86 28.47 8.73
C GLN A 176 -7.82 29.64 7.74
N LEU A 177 -7.72 29.39 6.43
CA LEU A 177 -7.69 30.46 5.42
C LEU A 177 -9.02 31.23 5.38
N GLU A 178 -10.14 30.53 5.49
CA GLU A 178 -11.47 31.13 5.60
C GLU A 178 -11.60 31.98 6.86
N LYS A 179 -11.13 31.48 8.02
CA LYS A 179 -11.08 32.25 9.28
C LYS A 179 -10.24 33.50 9.12
N VAL A 180 -9.09 33.44 8.45
CA VAL A 180 -8.21 34.59 8.17
C VAL A 180 -8.93 35.60 7.30
N TYR A 181 -9.54 35.20 6.18
CA TYR A 181 -10.27 36.13 5.29
C TYR A 181 -11.45 36.79 5.99
N LYS A 182 -12.23 36.02 6.77
CA LYS A 182 -13.36 36.53 7.55
C LYS A 182 -12.94 37.51 8.64
N THR A 183 -11.85 37.23 9.36
CA THR A 183 -11.47 37.97 10.58
C THR A 183 -10.56 39.16 10.29
N CYS A 184 -9.61 38.97 9.37
CA CYS A 184 -8.52 39.90 9.08
C CYS A 184 -8.78 40.75 7.83
N GLY A 185 -9.82 40.38 7.06
CA GLY A 185 -10.07 40.96 5.75
C GLY A 185 -9.18 40.36 4.67
N GLY A 186 -9.74 40.28 3.47
CA GLY A 186 -9.12 39.65 2.32
C GLY A 186 -10.12 38.81 1.55
N SER A 187 -9.75 38.44 0.34
CA SER A 187 -10.54 37.59 -0.53
C SER A 187 -9.60 36.78 -1.41
N GLY A 188 -9.99 35.56 -1.74
CA GLY A 188 -9.25 34.65 -2.59
C GLY A 188 -9.90 33.28 -2.60
N PRO A 189 -9.41 32.35 -3.42
CA PRO A 189 -9.87 30.97 -3.39
C PRO A 189 -9.55 30.31 -2.04
N THR A 190 -10.49 29.55 -1.51
CA THR A 190 -10.32 28.71 -0.30
C THR A 190 -10.59 27.24 -0.57
N GLU A 191 -11.26 26.94 -1.68
CA GLU A 191 -11.52 25.56 -2.09
C GLU A 191 -10.23 24.79 -2.29
N MET A 192 -10.23 23.52 -1.88
CA MET A 192 -9.11 22.63 -2.10
C MET A 192 -8.85 22.48 -3.61
N PRO A 193 -7.59 22.65 -4.06
CA PRO A 193 -7.27 22.42 -5.47
C PRO A 193 -7.57 20.96 -5.82
N PRO A 194 -8.02 20.68 -7.06
CA PRO A 194 -8.22 19.29 -7.48
C PRO A 194 -6.90 18.53 -7.34
N PRO A 195 -6.93 17.24 -6.95
CA PRO A 195 -5.71 16.46 -6.89
C PRO A 195 -5.03 16.47 -8.26
N PRO A 196 -3.69 16.33 -8.33
CA PRO A 196 -3.02 16.06 -9.60
C PRO A 196 -3.75 14.90 -10.27
N LYS A 197 -3.89 14.90 -11.60
CA LYS A 197 -4.57 13.83 -12.37
C LYS A 197 -3.85 12.49 -12.20
N VAL A 198 -3.92 11.88 -11.02
CA VAL A 198 -3.67 10.47 -10.85
C VAL A 198 -4.83 9.84 -11.61
N GLU A 199 -4.56 9.18 -12.74
CA GLU A 199 -5.51 8.21 -13.24
C GLU A 199 -5.88 7.37 -12.02
N LYS A 200 -7.14 7.48 -11.58
CA LYS A 200 -7.62 6.58 -10.54
C LYS A 200 -7.20 5.21 -11.03
N PRO A 201 -6.42 4.43 -10.25
CA PRO A 201 -6.18 3.05 -10.61
C PRO A 201 -7.53 2.50 -11.02
N GLU A 202 -7.64 1.91 -12.21
CA GLU A 202 -8.89 1.30 -12.64
C GLU A 202 -9.46 0.54 -11.45
N GLU A 203 -10.75 0.75 -11.17
CA GLU A 203 -11.44 0.23 -10.00
C GLU A 203 -11.23 -1.30 -9.95
N TYR A 204 -10.17 -1.73 -9.26
CA TYR A 204 -9.68 -3.10 -9.35
C TYR A 204 -10.52 -3.94 -8.43
N CYS A 205 -11.38 -4.77 -9.03
CA CYS A 205 -12.17 -5.73 -8.31
C CYS A 205 -11.80 -7.14 -8.77
N LEU A 206 -11.10 -7.89 -7.92
CA LEU A 206 -10.64 -9.25 -8.22
C LEU A 206 -11.77 -10.16 -8.73
N THR A 207 -13.00 -9.99 -8.21
CA THR A 207 -14.14 -10.82 -8.57
C THR A 207 -14.92 -10.29 -9.79
N ASN A 208 -14.65 -9.06 -10.23
CA ASN A 208 -15.46 -8.29 -11.18
C ASN A 208 -16.95 -8.18 -10.80
N LYS A 209 -17.29 -8.39 -9.51
CA LYS A 209 -18.66 -8.28 -9.00
C LYS A 209 -18.78 -7.06 -8.11
N TYR A 210 -19.88 -6.33 -8.28
CA TYR A 210 -20.10 -5.08 -7.59
C TYR A 210 -21.47 -5.04 -6.93
N TYR A 211 -21.56 -4.28 -5.84
CA TYR A 211 -22.80 -3.94 -5.17
C TYR A 211 -22.90 -2.43 -5.01
N THR A 212 -24.03 -1.83 -5.39
CA THR A 212 -24.29 -0.40 -5.17
C THR A 212 -25.10 -0.23 -3.89
N THR A 213 -24.56 0.54 -2.95
CA THR A 213 -25.15 0.75 -1.62
C THR A 213 -26.46 1.52 -1.70
N LYS A 214 -27.39 1.15 -0.81
CA LYS A 214 -28.70 1.77 -0.63
C LYS A 214 -28.75 2.46 0.73
N GLU A 215 -29.75 3.32 0.91
CA GLU A 215 -29.98 3.97 2.20
C GLU A 215 -30.22 2.92 3.31
N GLY A 216 -29.47 3.04 4.41
CA GLY A 216 -29.51 2.12 5.54
C GLY A 216 -28.70 0.83 5.37
N ASP A 217 -27.89 0.70 4.31
CA ASP A 217 -27.01 -0.45 4.15
C ASP A 217 -25.87 -0.46 5.19
N THR A 218 -25.56 -1.66 5.66
CA THR A 218 -24.45 -1.98 6.55
C THR A 218 -23.64 -3.12 5.95
N CYS A 219 -22.40 -3.33 6.41
CA CYS A 219 -21.61 -4.49 5.98
C CYS A 219 -22.37 -5.80 6.25
N ASP A 220 -23.15 -5.85 7.33
CA ASP A 220 -24.00 -6.98 7.71
C ASP A 220 -25.20 -7.17 6.78
N SER A 221 -25.93 -6.10 6.43
CA SER A 221 -27.09 -6.20 5.51
C SER A 221 -26.63 -6.60 4.11
N ILE A 222 -25.52 -6.05 3.63
CA ILE A 222 -24.95 -6.37 2.32
C ILE A 222 -24.47 -7.81 2.31
N ALA A 223 -23.74 -8.27 3.34
CA ALA A 223 -23.31 -9.66 3.46
C ALA A 223 -24.50 -10.64 3.46
N ARG A 224 -25.59 -10.32 4.19
CA ARG A 224 -26.82 -11.13 4.18
C ARG A 224 -27.53 -11.16 2.82
N ALA A 225 -27.46 -10.07 2.07
CA ALA A 225 -28.04 -9.98 0.73
C ALA A 225 -27.19 -10.68 -0.35
N ASN A 226 -25.91 -10.95 -0.08
CA ASN A 226 -24.96 -11.52 -1.04
C ASN A 226 -24.37 -12.84 -0.50
N PRO A 227 -24.96 -14.00 -0.86
CA PRO A 227 -24.57 -15.30 -0.31
C PRO A 227 -23.06 -15.58 -0.42
N GLY A 228 -22.44 -15.94 0.70
CA GLY A 228 -21.02 -16.27 0.79
C GLY A 228 -20.09 -15.07 1.04
N VAL A 229 -20.63 -13.85 1.09
CA VAL A 229 -19.86 -12.66 1.50
C VAL A 229 -19.84 -12.55 3.02
N ALA A 230 -18.66 -12.38 3.60
CA ALA A 230 -18.49 -11.97 5.00
C ALA A 230 -18.30 -10.46 5.07
N GLY A 231 -18.95 -9.80 6.02
CA GLY A 231 -18.97 -8.33 6.09
C GLY A 231 -17.58 -7.72 6.32
N VAL A 232 -16.71 -8.41 7.05
CA VAL A 232 -15.31 -8.00 7.26
C VAL A 232 -14.50 -7.96 5.97
N TYR A 233 -14.70 -8.92 5.05
CA TYR A 233 -13.98 -8.94 3.78
C TYR A 233 -14.56 -7.95 2.77
N LEU A 234 -15.85 -7.62 2.91
CA LEU A 234 -16.43 -6.49 2.20
C LEU A 234 -15.79 -5.17 2.67
N TYR A 235 -15.60 -4.99 3.97
CA TYR A 235 -14.90 -3.83 4.51
C TYR A 235 -13.45 -3.75 4.01
N MET A 236 -12.67 -4.83 4.20
CA MET A 236 -11.25 -4.88 3.82
C MET A 236 -11.04 -4.63 2.32
N GLY A 237 -11.94 -5.11 1.47
CA GLY A 237 -11.87 -4.87 0.02
C GLY A 237 -12.27 -3.45 -0.41
N ASN A 238 -12.79 -2.62 0.50
CA ASN A 238 -13.37 -1.31 0.19
C ASN A 238 -13.06 -0.24 1.26
N GLN A 239 -11.92 -0.33 1.96
CA GLN A 239 -11.61 0.52 3.13
C GLN A 239 -11.55 2.02 2.80
N GLU A 240 -11.18 2.37 1.58
CA GLU A 240 -11.16 3.77 1.10
C GLU A 240 -12.58 4.35 0.92
N LEU A 241 -13.60 3.49 0.83
CA LEU A 241 -14.99 3.87 0.57
C LEU A 241 -15.90 3.68 1.79
N ILE A 242 -15.57 2.73 2.67
CA ILE A 242 -16.36 2.41 3.86
C ILE A 242 -15.66 2.96 5.10
N GLY A 243 -16.15 4.11 5.61
CA GLY A 243 -15.67 4.68 6.87
C GLY A 243 -16.25 3.99 8.11
N ASP A 244 -17.50 3.54 8.06
CA ASP A 244 -18.16 2.80 9.15
C ASP A 244 -19.06 1.70 8.57
N CYS A 245 -18.82 0.45 8.97
CA CYS A 245 -19.62 -0.69 8.51
C CYS A 245 -21.08 -0.68 8.98
N ARG A 246 -21.41 0.14 9.99
CA ARG A 246 -22.76 0.22 10.58
C ARG A 246 -23.63 1.28 9.91
N ASP A 247 -23.04 2.13 9.08
CA ASP A 247 -23.74 3.21 8.37
C ASP A 247 -22.98 3.54 7.07
N ILE A 248 -23.30 2.84 5.99
CA ILE A 248 -22.64 3.04 4.71
C ILE A 248 -23.47 4.02 3.86
N PRO A 249 -22.88 5.12 3.37
CA PRO A 249 -23.61 6.06 2.51
C PRO A 249 -24.15 5.38 1.25
N ALA A 250 -25.34 5.79 0.82
CA ALA A 250 -25.97 5.28 -0.39
C ALA A 250 -25.26 5.77 -1.67
N GLY A 251 -25.35 4.97 -2.75
CA GLY A 251 -24.82 5.33 -4.06
C GLY A 251 -23.33 5.03 -4.27
N ILE A 252 -22.67 4.36 -3.31
CA ILE A 252 -21.29 3.91 -3.42
C ILE A 252 -21.26 2.57 -4.15
N LYS A 253 -20.34 2.42 -5.11
CA LYS A 253 -20.09 1.15 -5.79
C LYS A 253 -18.99 0.40 -5.05
N LEU A 254 -19.32 -0.76 -4.47
CA LEU A 254 -18.41 -1.59 -3.69
C LEU A 254 -18.02 -2.84 -4.49
N CYS A 255 -16.74 -3.22 -4.47
CA CYS A 255 -16.28 -4.51 -4.96
C CYS A 255 -16.71 -5.61 -3.98
N LEU A 256 -17.39 -6.64 -4.48
CA LEU A 256 -17.76 -7.80 -3.68
C LEU A 256 -16.54 -8.73 -3.53
N PRO A 257 -16.19 -9.16 -2.31
CA PRO A 257 -15.04 -10.02 -2.08
C PRO A 257 -15.28 -11.44 -2.60
N THR A 258 -14.21 -12.23 -2.68
CA THR A 258 -14.32 -13.67 -2.94
C THR A 258 -15.17 -14.32 -1.86
N THR A 259 -16.11 -15.19 -2.26
CA THR A 259 -17.04 -15.84 -1.33
C THR A 259 -16.41 -17.02 -0.59
N CYS A 260 -16.88 -17.30 0.61
CA CYS A 260 -16.50 -18.47 1.42
C CYS A 260 -17.76 -19.19 1.96
N PRO A 261 -17.64 -20.41 2.50
CA PRO A 261 -18.64 -20.98 3.40
C PRO A 261 -18.81 -20.08 4.63
N ILE A 262 -20.05 -19.76 4.98
CA ILE A 262 -20.38 -18.75 6.01
C ILE A 262 -21.03 -19.41 7.22
N TYR A 263 -20.69 -18.91 8.41
CA TYR A 263 -21.49 -19.02 9.62
C TYR A 263 -21.98 -17.63 10.05
N VAL A 264 -23.22 -17.54 10.55
CA VAL A 264 -23.77 -16.27 11.07
C VAL A 264 -23.69 -16.31 12.59
N VAL A 265 -22.82 -15.48 13.17
CA VAL A 265 -22.56 -15.42 14.61
C VAL A 265 -23.81 -15.04 15.38
N LYS A 266 -24.18 -15.87 16.37
CA LYS A 266 -25.32 -15.65 17.24
C LYS A 266 -24.89 -15.02 18.57
N PRO A 267 -25.83 -14.38 19.29
CA PRO A 267 -25.56 -13.91 20.64
C PRO A 267 -25.07 -15.06 21.55
N GLY A 268 -23.93 -14.85 22.20
CA GLY A 268 -23.34 -15.83 23.12
C GLY A 268 -22.46 -16.89 22.45
N ASP A 269 -22.38 -16.91 21.12
CA ASP A 269 -21.42 -17.78 20.43
C ASP A 269 -19.97 -17.39 20.80
N THR A 270 -19.14 -18.41 21.00
CA THR A 270 -17.67 -18.38 21.01
C THR A 270 -17.15 -19.17 19.81
N CYS A 271 -15.89 -18.96 19.38
CA CYS A 271 -15.28 -19.76 18.32
C CYS A 271 -15.40 -21.26 18.61
N TRP A 272 -15.05 -21.66 19.83
CA TRP A 272 -15.18 -23.05 20.28
C TRP A 272 -16.60 -23.61 20.16
N SER A 273 -17.63 -22.83 20.54
CA SER A 273 -19.02 -23.28 20.43
C SER A 273 -19.47 -23.43 18.97
N ILE A 274 -19.01 -22.53 18.09
CA ILE A 274 -19.31 -22.56 16.66
C ILE A 274 -18.64 -23.79 16.06
N GLU A 275 -17.35 -23.96 16.27
CA GLU A 275 -16.55 -25.05 15.70
C GLU A 275 -17.10 -26.42 16.09
N ARG A 276 -17.43 -26.59 17.37
CA ARG A 276 -18.06 -27.81 17.88
C ARG A 276 -19.43 -28.07 17.26
N SER A 277 -20.23 -27.03 17.07
CA SER A 277 -21.56 -27.16 16.45
C SER A 277 -21.46 -27.58 14.98
N LEU A 278 -20.42 -27.11 14.29
CA LEU A 278 -20.15 -27.38 12.88
C LEU A 278 -19.33 -28.66 12.66
N LYS A 279 -18.80 -29.25 13.74
CA LYS A 279 -17.88 -30.41 13.70
C LYS A 279 -16.65 -30.15 12.83
N VAL A 280 -16.16 -28.91 12.86
CA VAL A 280 -14.90 -28.53 12.22
C VAL A 280 -13.75 -28.62 13.21
N ILE A 281 -12.53 -28.45 12.72
CA ILE A 281 -11.32 -28.52 13.54
C ILE A 281 -11.28 -27.31 14.46
N GLU A 282 -10.67 -27.45 15.64
CA GLU A 282 -10.40 -26.32 16.54
C GLU A 282 -9.62 -25.24 15.77
N ASP A 283 -9.90 -23.98 16.09
CA ASP A 283 -9.31 -22.78 15.49
C ASP A 283 -9.68 -22.54 14.01
N THR A 284 -10.61 -23.33 13.44
CA THR A 284 -11.14 -23.09 12.09
C THR A 284 -11.71 -21.67 11.95
N VAL A 285 -12.42 -21.18 12.97
CA VAL A 285 -13.01 -19.83 12.92
C VAL A 285 -11.90 -18.79 12.91
N GLU A 286 -10.88 -18.89 13.75
CA GLU A 286 -9.75 -17.97 13.75
C GLU A 286 -8.98 -18.01 12.42
N TYR A 287 -8.70 -19.21 11.92
CA TYR A 287 -7.93 -19.44 10.71
C TYR A 287 -8.50 -18.69 9.49
N TYR A 288 -9.81 -18.74 9.30
CA TYR A 288 -10.49 -18.05 8.21
C TYR A 288 -10.90 -16.61 8.55
N ASN A 289 -10.55 -16.10 9.72
CA ASN A 289 -10.91 -14.77 10.19
C ASN A 289 -9.81 -14.19 11.08
N SER A 290 -8.65 -13.90 10.51
CA SER A 290 -7.44 -13.41 11.23
C SER A 290 -7.58 -12.09 12.00
N TRP A 291 -8.73 -11.43 11.91
CA TRP A 291 -9.12 -10.27 12.71
C TRP A 291 -9.75 -10.66 14.06
N ILE A 292 -10.05 -11.95 14.25
CA ILE A 292 -10.36 -12.55 15.55
C ILE A 292 -9.03 -12.85 16.24
N ASN A 293 -8.93 -12.53 17.52
CA ASN A 293 -7.72 -12.83 18.28
C ASN A 293 -7.65 -14.32 18.66
N VAL A 294 -6.45 -14.79 18.99
CA VAL A 294 -6.19 -16.21 19.34
C VAL A 294 -7.13 -16.73 20.43
N ASP A 295 -7.43 -15.91 21.44
CA ASP A 295 -8.34 -16.31 22.52
C ASP A 295 -9.84 -16.18 22.16
N CYS A 296 -10.15 -15.76 20.93
CA CYS A 296 -11.50 -15.47 20.41
C CYS A 296 -12.35 -14.53 21.30
N THR A 297 -11.71 -13.72 22.15
CA THR A 297 -12.40 -12.83 23.09
C THR A 297 -13.03 -11.61 22.42
N ASN A 298 -12.63 -11.31 21.17
CA ASN A 298 -13.15 -10.17 20.42
C ASN A 298 -14.28 -10.51 19.43
N LEU A 299 -14.66 -11.79 19.26
CA LEU A 299 -15.63 -12.24 18.23
C LEU A 299 -16.91 -11.39 18.19
N GLN A 300 -17.57 -11.21 19.34
CA GLN A 300 -18.84 -10.50 19.40
C GLN A 300 -18.67 -9.02 19.04
N LYS A 301 -17.70 -8.33 19.67
CA LYS A 301 -17.43 -6.91 19.42
C LYS A 301 -17.01 -6.64 17.97
N ALA A 302 -16.18 -7.51 17.41
CA ALA A 302 -15.71 -7.35 16.04
C ALA A 302 -16.84 -7.58 15.03
N THR A 303 -17.69 -8.60 15.25
CA THR A 303 -18.85 -8.85 14.39
C THR A 303 -19.99 -7.84 14.57
N ASP A 304 -20.06 -7.14 15.71
CA ASP A 304 -20.96 -5.99 15.87
C ASP A 304 -20.57 -4.81 14.96
N PHE A 305 -19.29 -4.68 14.61
CA PHE A 305 -18.81 -3.68 13.67
C PHE A 305 -18.82 -4.20 12.23
N TYR A 306 -18.12 -5.31 11.94
CA TYR A 306 -17.93 -5.81 10.59
C TYR A 306 -19.13 -6.57 10.02
N GLY A 307 -20.05 -7.02 10.86
CA GLY A 307 -21.17 -7.89 10.51
C GLY A 307 -21.03 -9.31 11.04
N LYS A 308 -22.17 -9.98 11.18
CA LYS A 308 -22.32 -11.32 11.79
C LYS A 308 -21.91 -12.49 10.87
N PRO A 309 -22.05 -12.41 9.54
CA PRO A 309 -21.50 -13.43 8.63
C PRO A 309 -19.97 -13.48 8.68
N ILE A 310 -19.42 -14.63 9.05
CA ILE A 310 -17.98 -14.93 9.11
C ILE A 310 -17.64 -16.14 8.23
N CYS A 311 -16.38 -16.23 7.76
CA CYS A 311 -15.94 -17.40 6.99
C CYS A 311 -15.66 -18.60 7.91
N ILE A 312 -15.98 -19.81 7.46
CA ILE A 312 -15.70 -21.07 8.16
C ILE A 312 -15.06 -22.10 7.23
N GLY A 313 -14.50 -21.63 6.12
CA GLY A 313 -13.96 -22.46 5.07
C GLY A 313 -13.25 -21.63 4.00
N PRO A 314 -12.59 -22.29 3.05
CA PRO A 314 -11.74 -21.64 2.07
C PRO A 314 -12.53 -20.72 1.14
N PHE A 315 -11.88 -19.62 0.76
CA PHE A 315 -12.37 -18.75 -0.30
C PHE A 315 -12.54 -19.52 -1.62
N GLY A 316 -13.56 -19.19 -2.39
CA GLY A 316 -13.88 -19.84 -3.67
C GLY A 316 -14.70 -21.13 -3.55
N ALA A 317 -14.87 -21.71 -2.36
CA ALA A 317 -15.65 -22.95 -2.18
C ALA A 317 -17.19 -22.77 -2.30
N GLY A 318 -17.65 -21.53 -2.48
CA GLY A 318 -19.05 -21.16 -2.68
C GLY A 318 -19.87 -21.06 -1.39
N SER A 319 -21.08 -20.48 -1.50
CA SER A 319 -21.99 -20.14 -0.38
C SER A 319 -22.71 -21.35 0.25
N ARG A 320 -22.01 -22.46 0.53
CA ARG A 320 -22.62 -23.58 1.23
C ARG A 320 -22.79 -23.21 2.70
N SER A 321 -24.04 -23.13 3.15
CA SER A 321 -24.36 -23.09 4.58
C SER A 321 -23.91 -24.42 5.19
N ALA A 322 -23.16 -24.39 6.29
CA ALA A 322 -22.70 -25.60 6.94
C ALA A 322 -23.88 -26.41 7.49
N SER A 323 -24.39 -27.35 6.68
CA SER A 323 -25.24 -28.45 7.12
C SER A 323 -24.37 -29.69 7.35
N SER A 324 -24.74 -30.48 8.36
CA SER A 324 -23.96 -31.52 9.04
C SER A 324 -23.38 -32.70 8.22
N ASP A 325 -23.53 -32.73 6.89
CA ASP A 325 -23.30 -33.95 6.10
C ASP A 325 -22.25 -33.85 5.00
N ALA A 326 -21.50 -32.75 4.87
CA ALA A 326 -20.43 -32.68 3.88
C ALA A 326 -19.33 -31.67 4.24
N VAL A 327 -18.52 -31.97 5.26
CA VAL A 327 -17.17 -31.40 5.34
C VAL A 327 -16.22 -32.55 5.61
N ALA A 328 -15.48 -32.92 4.57
CA ALA A 328 -14.40 -33.90 4.67
C ALA A 328 -13.42 -33.44 5.75
N LYS A 329 -13.03 -34.38 6.62
CA LYS A 329 -11.98 -34.21 7.61
C LYS A 329 -10.66 -33.92 6.88
N THR A 330 -10.28 -32.66 6.78
CA THR A 330 -8.97 -32.26 6.25
C THR A 330 -8.18 -31.66 7.40
N PRO A 331 -7.29 -32.42 8.09
CA PRO A 331 -6.46 -31.87 9.15
C PRO A 331 -5.22 -31.18 8.57
N LEU A 332 -5.09 -29.89 8.88
CA LEU A 332 -3.94 -29.00 8.69
C LEU A 332 -4.24 -27.69 9.48
N PRO A 333 -3.27 -26.81 9.81
CA PRO A 333 -2.13 -27.04 10.70
C PRO A 333 -1.74 -25.80 11.56
N PHE A 334 -1.40 -25.98 12.85
CA PHE A 334 -0.74 -24.94 13.65
C PHE A 334 0.80 -25.07 13.62
N SER A 335 1.48 -23.94 13.40
CA SER A 335 2.63 -23.47 14.18
C SER A 335 2.94 -22.00 13.82
N SER A 336 3.98 -21.40 14.39
CA SER A 336 3.98 -20.02 14.87
C SER A 336 4.78 -18.99 14.05
N ALA A 337 4.43 -17.72 14.27
CA ALA A 337 5.08 -16.45 13.90
C ALA A 337 4.89 -15.94 12.45
N ASN A 338 3.76 -15.25 12.25
CA ASN A 338 3.46 -14.30 11.16
C ASN A 338 3.37 -14.83 9.71
N GLY A 339 3.20 -16.14 9.53
CA GLY A 339 2.75 -16.80 8.29
C GLY A 339 2.21 -18.21 8.60
N PRO A 340 1.30 -18.79 7.79
CA PRO A 340 0.69 -20.08 8.10
C PRO A 340 1.74 -21.18 8.12
N GLN A 341 1.83 -21.92 9.23
CA GLN A 341 2.75 -23.05 9.33
C GLN A 341 2.06 -24.33 8.95
N VAL A 342 2.56 -24.92 7.88
CA VAL A 342 2.09 -26.16 7.29
C VAL A 342 2.49 -27.34 8.21
N VAL A 343 1.53 -28.12 8.69
CA VAL A 343 1.73 -29.35 9.51
C VAL A 343 1.58 -30.56 8.57
N ARG A 344 2.09 -31.71 8.98
CA ARG A 344 2.07 -32.95 8.20
C ARG A 344 0.65 -33.42 7.91
N MET A 345 0.33 -33.65 6.65
CA MET A 345 -0.84 -34.41 6.20
C MET A 345 -0.45 -35.84 5.85
N GLU A 346 -1.36 -36.77 6.10
CA GLU A 346 -1.30 -38.07 5.43
C GLU A 346 -1.73 -37.93 3.96
N PRO A 347 -1.13 -38.69 3.03
CA PRO A 347 -1.56 -38.73 1.63
C PRO A 347 -3.02 -39.19 1.53
N PRO A 348 -3.76 -38.78 0.48
CA PRO A 348 -5.15 -39.19 0.29
C PRO A 348 -5.31 -40.71 0.36
N GLU A 349 -6.32 -41.21 1.08
CA GLU A 349 -6.53 -42.62 1.47
C GLU A 349 -6.59 -43.64 0.29
N LYS A 350 -6.58 -43.16 -0.95
CA LYS A 350 -6.63 -43.97 -2.19
C LYS A 350 -5.40 -43.81 -3.10
N ALA A 351 -4.47 -42.92 -2.76
CA ALA A 351 -3.31 -42.62 -3.58
C ALA A 351 -2.06 -43.24 -2.94
N GLU A 352 -1.32 -44.02 -3.72
CA GLU A 352 -0.01 -44.53 -3.32
C GLU A 352 1.01 -43.39 -3.41
N VAL A 353 1.88 -43.23 -2.41
CA VAL A 353 2.91 -42.18 -2.45
C VAL A 353 3.98 -42.58 -3.45
N ALA A 354 4.31 -41.67 -4.37
CA ALA A 354 5.36 -41.91 -5.35
C ALA A 354 6.70 -42.21 -4.65
N ASP A 355 7.46 -43.18 -5.17
CA ASP A 355 8.66 -43.68 -4.52
C ASP A 355 9.67 -42.55 -4.22
N GLY A 356 10.32 -42.62 -3.07
CA GLY A 356 11.27 -41.61 -2.59
C GLY A 356 10.68 -40.27 -2.14
N THR A 357 9.37 -40.03 -2.31
CA THR A 357 8.72 -38.77 -1.90
C THR A 357 8.71 -38.60 -0.38
N THR A 358 9.00 -37.38 0.10
CA THR A 358 8.98 -37.10 1.54
C THR A 358 7.58 -37.26 2.15
N LEU A 359 7.49 -37.97 3.28
CA LEU A 359 6.26 -38.08 4.06
C LEU A 359 6.05 -36.90 5.02
N LYS A 360 7.05 -36.01 5.15
CA LYS A 360 6.95 -34.74 5.87
C LYS A 360 6.36 -33.69 4.92
N CYS A 361 5.13 -33.95 4.50
CA CYS A 361 4.42 -33.13 3.54
C CYS A 361 3.12 -32.62 4.14
N GLY A 362 2.79 -31.38 3.83
CA GLY A 362 1.56 -30.73 4.26
C GLY A 362 0.61 -30.41 3.12
N LEU A 363 0.93 -30.76 1.87
CA LEU A 363 -0.03 -30.82 0.78
C LEU A 363 0.40 -31.86 -0.24
N TRP A 364 -0.53 -32.75 -0.60
CA TRP A 364 -0.30 -33.81 -1.57
C TRP A 364 -0.99 -33.51 -2.89
N HIS A 365 -0.30 -33.72 -4.00
CA HIS A 365 -0.89 -33.68 -5.35
C HIS A 365 -1.00 -35.10 -5.88
N VAL A 366 -2.22 -35.55 -6.18
CA VAL A 366 -2.46 -36.83 -6.84
C VAL A 366 -2.41 -36.62 -8.34
N ILE A 367 -1.46 -37.28 -8.99
CA ILE A 367 -1.19 -37.14 -10.42
C ILE A 367 -2.43 -37.57 -11.21
N LYS A 368 -2.90 -36.71 -12.13
CA LYS A 368 -3.96 -37.04 -13.08
C LYS A 368 -3.39 -37.47 -14.42
N GLU A 369 -4.17 -38.24 -15.16
CA GLU A 369 -3.80 -38.67 -16.51
C GLU A 369 -3.60 -37.45 -17.43
N GLY A 370 -2.44 -37.37 -18.07
CA GLY A 370 -2.08 -36.30 -19.00
C GLY A 370 -1.56 -35.00 -18.37
N GLU A 371 -1.36 -34.93 -17.04
CA GLU A 371 -0.69 -33.78 -16.40
C GLU A 371 0.82 -33.76 -16.72
N SER A 372 1.38 -32.56 -16.85
CA SER A 372 2.84 -32.37 -16.94
C SER A 372 3.43 -31.87 -15.62
N CYS A 373 4.74 -32.07 -15.42
CA CYS A 373 5.41 -31.54 -14.23
C CYS A 373 5.31 -30.01 -14.14
N ALA A 374 5.40 -29.31 -15.29
CA ALA A 374 5.15 -27.86 -15.37
C ALA A 374 3.74 -27.45 -14.88
N ASP A 375 2.70 -28.24 -15.16
CA ASP A 375 1.34 -27.96 -14.71
C ASP A 375 1.22 -28.10 -13.20
N ILE A 376 1.75 -29.19 -12.63
CA ILE A 376 1.75 -29.46 -11.19
C ILE A 376 2.53 -28.37 -10.45
N CYS A 377 3.72 -28.06 -10.96
CA CYS A 377 4.57 -26.98 -10.46
C CYS A 377 3.84 -25.63 -10.41
N LYS A 378 3.21 -25.24 -11.53
CA LYS A 378 2.55 -23.94 -11.65
C LYS A 378 1.29 -23.86 -10.78
N ALA A 379 0.55 -24.97 -10.66
CA ALA A 379 -0.65 -25.04 -9.84
C ALA A 379 -0.38 -24.87 -8.34
N HIS A 380 0.81 -25.27 -7.87
CA HIS A 380 1.18 -25.25 -6.44
C HIS A 380 2.34 -24.30 -6.11
N GLU A 381 2.82 -23.53 -7.09
CA GLU A 381 3.93 -22.57 -6.97
C GLU A 381 5.24 -23.14 -6.36
N ILE A 382 5.47 -24.46 -6.48
CA ILE A 382 6.60 -25.17 -5.82
C ILE A 382 7.89 -25.26 -6.66
N CYS A 383 7.94 -24.69 -7.87
CA CYS A 383 9.17 -24.70 -8.68
C CYS A 383 10.26 -23.73 -8.23
N LYS A 384 9.99 -22.85 -7.26
CA LYS A 384 11.02 -21.94 -6.76
C LYS A 384 12.11 -22.76 -6.09
N GLU A 385 13.36 -22.47 -6.43
CA GLU A 385 14.55 -23.05 -5.79
C GLU A 385 14.61 -24.58 -5.85
N ASP A 386 14.06 -25.19 -6.91
CA ASP A 386 14.07 -26.64 -7.16
C ASP A 386 13.38 -27.52 -6.10
N VAL A 387 12.65 -26.93 -5.16
CA VAL A 387 12.02 -27.61 -4.01
C VAL A 387 11.15 -28.80 -4.45
N MET A 388 10.41 -28.68 -5.57
CA MET A 388 9.60 -29.77 -6.13
C MET A 388 10.40 -31.06 -6.36
N TYR A 389 11.64 -30.94 -6.82
CA TYR A 389 12.50 -32.08 -7.14
C TYR A 389 13.25 -32.60 -5.90
N GLU A 390 13.46 -31.76 -4.89
CA GLU A 390 14.11 -32.17 -3.66
C GLU A 390 13.17 -32.96 -2.74
N VAL A 391 11.88 -32.62 -2.75
CA VAL A 391 10.86 -33.29 -1.94
C VAL A 391 10.27 -34.52 -2.65
N ASN A 392 10.45 -34.62 -3.97
CA ASN A 392 10.08 -35.77 -4.82
C ASN A 392 11.30 -36.22 -5.68
N PRO A 393 12.33 -36.84 -5.05
CA PRO A 393 13.65 -37.06 -5.67
C PRO A 393 13.69 -38.03 -6.85
N THR A 394 12.61 -38.77 -7.09
CA THR A 394 12.46 -39.66 -8.26
C THR A 394 12.07 -38.90 -9.53
N LEU A 395 11.63 -37.64 -9.41
CA LEU A 395 11.35 -36.77 -10.54
C LEU A 395 12.65 -36.22 -11.16
N SER A 396 12.77 -36.30 -12.48
CA SER A 396 13.86 -35.64 -13.21
C SER A 396 13.71 -34.12 -13.13
N ARG A 397 14.83 -33.39 -13.06
CA ARG A 397 14.84 -31.92 -13.19
C ARG A 397 14.57 -31.46 -14.63
N ASN A 398 14.66 -32.37 -15.60
CA ASN A 398 14.23 -32.11 -16.96
C ASN A 398 12.71 -32.30 -17.07
N ASN A 399 11.97 -31.26 -17.45
CA ASN A 399 10.51 -31.29 -17.47
C ASN A 399 9.90 -32.38 -18.38
N ASP A 400 10.53 -32.70 -19.52
CA ASP A 400 10.01 -33.70 -20.45
C ASP A 400 10.24 -35.13 -19.92
N GLU A 401 11.36 -35.36 -19.24
CA GLU A 401 11.65 -36.63 -18.56
C GLU A 401 10.80 -36.78 -17.29
N CYS A 402 10.64 -35.70 -16.52
CA CYS A 402 9.77 -35.63 -15.36
C CYS A 402 8.33 -35.99 -15.71
N THR A 403 7.80 -35.37 -16.77
CA THR A 403 6.42 -35.59 -17.21
C THR A 403 6.21 -37.05 -17.63
N LYS A 404 7.23 -37.69 -18.22
CA LYS A 404 7.18 -39.12 -18.58
C LYS A 404 7.26 -40.05 -17.38
N SER A 405 7.84 -39.61 -16.26
CA SER A 405 7.94 -40.40 -15.03
C SER A 405 6.73 -40.28 -14.10
N LEU A 406 5.76 -39.41 -14.43
CA LEU A 406 4.53 -39.28 -13.65
C LEU A 406 3.63 -40.50 -13.82
N VAL A 407 3.22 -41.10 -12.70
CA VAL A 407 2.30 -42.25 -12.67
C VAL A 407 0.92 -41.77 -12.19
N PRO A 408 -0.12 -41.79 -13.04
CA PRO A 408 -1.46 -41.38 -12.64
C PRO A 408 -1.98 -42.16 -11.42
N GLY A 409 -2.48 -41.44 -10.42
CA GLY A 409 -2.96 -42.00 -9.17
C GLY A 409 -1.93 -42.02 -8.04
N GLU A 410 -0.64 -41.82 -8.32
CA GLU A 410 0.37 -41.62 -7.28
C GLU A 410 0.33 -40.20 -6.71
N ALA A 411 0.77 -40.05 -5.46
CA ALA A 411 0.81 -38.79 -4.73
C ALA A 411 2.24 -38.24 -4.64
N LEU A 412 2.40 -36.97 -5.03
CA LEU A 412 3.61 -36.17 -4.85
C LEU A 412 3.43 -35.17 -3.70
N CYS A 413 4.52 -34.85 -3.02
CA CYS A 413 4.54 -33.76 -2.06
C CYS A 413 4.65 -32.41 -2.78
N VAL A 414 3.70 -31.51 -2.55
CA VAL A 414 3.65 -30.16 -3.16
C VAL A 414 3.64 -29.01 -2.15
N ALA A 415 3.69 -29.32 -0.85
CA ALA A 415 4.03 -28.34 0.20
C ALA A 415 4.81 -29.05 1.32
N PRO A 416 6.14 -29.14 1.25
CA PRO A 416 6.92 -29.74 2.33
C PRO A 416 6.81 -28.89 3.61
N ILE A 417 6.92 -29.54 4.78
CA ILE A 417 6.85 -28.86 6.08
C ILE A 417 8.23 -28.74 6.72
N ASP A 418 8.37 -27.92 7.75
CA ASP A 418 9.65 -27.69 8.42
C ASP A 418 10.32 -29.01 8.87
N GLY A 419 11.63 -29.11 8.65
CA GLY A 419 12.38 -30.34 8.87
C GLY A 419 12.16 -31.46 7.83
N TRP A 420 11.54 -31.19 6.67
CA TRP A 420 11.46 -32.17 5.57
C TRP A 420 12.84 -32.65 5.10
N ASN A 421 13.86 -31.78 5.18
CA ASN A 421 15.24 -32.04 4.79
C ASN A 421 16.14 -32.47 5.98
N THR A 422 15.58 -32.73 7.17
CA THR A 422 16.38 -33.19 8.32
C THR A 422 16.46 -34.71 8.38
N THR A 423 17.66 -35.25 8.19
CA THR A 423 18.02 -36.64 8.52
C THR A 423 18.39 -36.71 10.00
N TYR A 424 17.46 -37.13 10.87
CA TYR A 424 17.81 -37.44 12.26
C TYR A 424 18.46 -38.82 12.31
N ASP A 425 19.78 -38.86 12.52
CA ASP A 425 20.48 -40.04 13.02
C ASP A 425 19.93 -40.35 14.42
N SER A 426 19.22 -41.48 14.53
CA SER A 426 18.57 -41.91 15.75
C SER A 426 19.57 -42.48 16.75
N THR A 427 20.34 -41.63 17.43
CA THR A 427 21.03 -41.98 18.68
C THR A 427 21.12 -40.77 19.61
N GLY A 428 20.14 -40.59 20.49
CA GLY A 428 20.22 -39.64 21.60
C GLY A 428 18.95 -39.68 22.46
N PRO A 429 19.06 -39.85 23.80
CA PRO A 429 17.89 -40.14 24.63
C PRO A 429 17.08 -38.87 24.93
N ALA A 430 15.77 -39.08 25.05
CA ALA A 430 14.79 -38.07 25.42
C ALA A 430 15.11 -37.42 26.77
N GLN A 431 15.02 -36.09 26.83
CA GLN A 431 14.90 -35.35 28.08
C GLN A 431 13.53 -34.67 28.13
N GLU A 432 12.78 -35.02 29.18
CA GLU A 432 11.54 -34.38 29.62
C GLU A 432 11.82 -32.93 30.07
N LEU A 433 11.18 -31.95 29.44
CA LEU A 433 10.07 -31.14 29.97
C LEU A 433 9.75 -29.98 29.03
#